data_AF-A0A497J5H5-F1
#
_entry.id   AF-A0A497J5H5-F1
#
_cell.length_a   1.000
_cell.length_b   1.000
_cell.length_c   1.000
_cell.angle_alpha   90.00
_cell.angle_beta   90.00
_cell.angle_gamma   90.00
#
_symmetry.space_group_name_H-M   'P 1'
#
loop_
_entity.id
_entity.type
_entity.pdbx_description
1 polymer ?
#
loop_
_entity_poly.entity_id
_entity_poly.type
_entity_poly.pdbx_seq_one_letter_code
_entity_poly.pdbx_strand_id
1 'polypeptide(L)'
;MRRYTHFLAGVLSAVIVLKGTNIKMMLLGGVFGVLQDVDILLPVQHRSGLTHSLLSVILLPLPIFLYTHSPSIALIAFFAFLSHWLLDAMNPSGVMLFPSKKITDFLKNHRREFRLASISYDDQIANLLFSLTILVGISLCIS
;
A
#
# COMPACT_ATOMS: atom_id res chain seq x y z
N MET A 1 2.22 3.46 9.09
CA MET A 1 2.46 4.89 9.44
C MET A 1 1.12 5.55 9.77
N ARG A 2 0.99 6.89 9.77
CA ARG A 2 -0.33 7.54 9.90
C ARG A 2 -1.13 7.38 8.60
N ARG A 3 -2.45 7.24 8.68
CA ARG A 3 -3.33 6.99 7.50
C ARG A 3 -3.25 8.08 6.43
N TYR A 4 -3.03 9.34 6.82
CA TYR A 4 -2.86 10.42 5.84
C TYR A 4 -1.59 10.24 4.98
N THR A 5 -0.54 9.61 5.50
CA THR A 5 0.68 9.31 4.75
C THR A 5 0.38 8.26 3.67
N HIS A 6 -0.39 7.23 4.04
CA HIS A 6 -0.85 6.21 3.09
C HIS A 6 -1.78 6.79 2.03
N PHE A 7 -2.70 7.68 2.41
CA PHE A 7 -3.55 8.43 1.48
C PHE A 7 -2.70 9.27 0.50
N LEU A 8 -1.76 10.05 1.03
CA LEU A 8 -0.90 10.90 0.20
C LEU A 8 -0.05 10.07 -0.77
N ALA A 9 0.53 8.96 -0.32
CA ALA A 9 1.29 8.06 -1.19
C ALA A 9 0.42 7.45 -2.30
N GLY A 10 -0.85 7.12 -2.02
CA GLY A 10 -1.81 6.70 -3.02
C GLY A 10 -2.13 7.77 -4.05
N VAL A 11 -2.35 9.02 -3.61
CA VAL A 11 -2.55 10.18 -4.49
C VAL A 11 -1.34 10.38 -5.42
N LEU A 12 -0.14 10.36 -4.84
CA LEU A 12 1.12 10.51 -5.54
C LEU A 12 1.34 9.39 -6.57
N SER A 13 1.03 8.15 -6.21
CA SER A 13 1.09 7.00 -7.12
C SER A 13 0.20 7.22 -8.35
N ALA A 14 -1.01 7.75 -8.17
CA ALA A 14 -1.93 8.05 -9.27
C ALA A 14 -1.39 9.13 -10.22
N VAL A 15 -0.75 10.18 -9.69
CA VAL A 15 -0.14 11.24 -10.52
C VAL A 15 0.90 10.66 -11.48
N ILE A 16 1.74 9.75 -11.00
CA ILE A 16 2.78 9.11 -11.83
C ILE A 16 2.14 8.24 -12.91
N VAL A 17 1.22 7.35 -12.52
CA VAL A 17 0.59 6.40 -13.45
C VAL A 17 -0.13 7.13 -14.59
N LEU A 18 -0.77 8.25 -14.29
CA LEU A 18 -1.52 9.04 -15.26
C LEU A 18 -0.64 9.95 -16.12
N LYS A 19 0.61 10.20 -15.72
CA LYS A 19 1.51 11.20 -16.34
C LYS A 19 0.81 12.57 -16.52
N GLY A 20 -0.03 12.95 -15.56
CA GLY A 20 -0.87 14.15 -15.65
C GLY A 20 -1.80 14.35 -14.45
N THR A 21 -2.59 15.43 -14.48
CA THR A 21 -3.41 15.87 -13.34
C THR A 21 -4.91 15.62 -13.58
N ASN A 22 -5.36 14.38 -13.34
CA ASN A 22 -6.78 14.07 -13.23
C ASN A 22 -7.18 13.93 -11.76
N ILE A 23 -7.79 14.98 -11.21
CA ILE A 23 -8.14 15.09 -9.78
C ILE A 23 -8.98 13.88 -9.31
N LYS A 24 -9.93 13.39 -10.12
CA LYS A 24 -10.77 12.25 -9.73
C LYS A 24 -9.94 10.98 -9.55
N MET A 25 -9.03 10.71 -10.49
CA MET A 25 -8.17 9.54 -10.43
C MET A 25 -7.09 9.66 -9.35
N MET A 26 -6.62 10.88 -9.07
CA MET A 26 -5.73 11.18 -7.95
C MET A 26 -6.39 10.87 -6.61
N LEU A 27 -7.61 11.34 -6.40
CA LEU A 27 -8.38 11.04 -5.19
C LEU A 27 -8.67 9.54 -5.08
N LEU A 28 -8.97 8.87 -6.20
CA LEU A 28 -9.15 7.42 -6.24
C LEU A 28 -7.88 6.67 -5.80
N GLY A 29 -6.71 7.10 -6.24
CA GLY A 29 -5.43 6.58 -5.76
C GLY A 29 -5.26 6.75 -4.26
N GLY A 30 -5.63 7.91 -3.71
CA GLY A 30 -5.64 8.14 -2.27
C GLY A 30 -6.55 7.18 -1.51
N VAL A 31 -7.76 6.92 -2.03
CA VAL A 31 -8.70 5.94 -1.47
C VAL A 31 -8.08 4.54 -1.47
N PHE A 32 -7.47 4.10 -2.57
CA PHE A 32 -6.77 2.81 -2.60
C PHE A 32 -5.59 2.75 -1.63
N GLY A 33 -4.88 3.87 -1.44
CA GLY A 33 -3.77 3.98 -0.49
C GLY A 33 -4.18 3.70 0.96
N VAL A 34 -5.43 3.97 1.35
CA VAL A 34 -5.96 3.67 2.70
C VAL A 34 -6.82 2.42 2.75
N LEU A 35 -7.15 1.81 1.60
CA LEU A 35 -8.09 0.69 1.53
C LEU A 35 -7.56 -0.56 2.25
N GLN A 36 -6.24 -0.75 2.32
CA GLN A 36 -5.63 -1.84 3.10
C GLN A 36 -5.89 -1.71 4.61
N ASP A 37 -6.05 -0.49 5.14
CA ASP A 37 -6.35 -0.23 6.55
C ASP A 37 -7.81 -0.53 6.95
N VAL A 38 -8.67 -0.93 6.01
CA VAL A 38 -10.07 -1.27 6.33
C VAL A 38 -10.17 -2.50 7.24
N ASP A 39 -9.12 -3.31 7.32
CA ASP A 39 -9.05 -4.41 8.30
C ASP A 39 -9.15 -3.96 9.77
N ILE A 40 -8.90 -2.67 10.07
CA ILE A 40 -9.13 -2.08 11.40
C ILE A 40 -10.61 -2.14 11.80
N LEU A 41 -11.52 -2.18 10.81
CA LEU A 41 -12.96 -2.28 11.04
C LEU A 41 -13.44 -3.73 11.10
N LEU A 42 -12.60 -4.70 10.75
CA LEU A 42 -12.91 -6.12 10.77
C LEU A 42 -12.50 -6.72 12.12
N PRO A 43 -13.13 -7.81 12.57
CA PRO A 43 -12.69 -8.56 13.75
C PRO A 43 -11.44 -9.41 13.46
N VAL A 44 -10.49 -8.84 12.72
CA VAL A 44 -9.21 -9.43 12.31
C VAL A 44 -8.11 -8.53 12.86
N GLN A 45 -6.96 -9.12 13.19
CA GLN A 45 -5.82 -8.34 13.65
C GLN A 45 -5.36 -7.39 12.54
N HIS A 46 -5.25 -6.09 12.84
CA HIS A 46 -4.76 -5.10 11.89
C HIS A 46 -3.33 -5.42 11.45
N ARG A 47 -3.05 -5.22 10.15
CA ARG A 47 -1.84 -5.69 9.47
C ARG A 47 -1.75 -7.20 9.37
N SER A 48 -2.90 -7.85 9.19
CA SER A 48 -2.96 -9.26 8.85
C SER A 48 -2.42 -9.52 7.46
N GLY A 49 -2.05 -10.77 7.20
CA GLY A 49 -1.51 -11.16 5.90
C GLY A 49 -2.43 -10.84 4.73
N LEU A 50 -3.75 -10.88 4.88
CA LEU A 50 -4.69 -10.62 3.77
C LEU A 50 -4.67 -9.18 3.25
N THR A 51 -4.32 -8.23 4.12
CA THR A 51 -4.39 -6.80 3.81
C THR A 51 -3.00 -6.18 3.69
N HIS A 52 -2.02 -6.64 4.46
CA HIS A 52 -0.69 -6.03 4.54
C HIS A 52 0.44 -7.04 4.27
N SER A 53 0.30 -7.84 3.21
CA SER A 53 1.38 -8.71 2.71
C SER A 53 1.75 -8.38 1.27
N LEU A 54 2.92 -8.84 0.80
CA LEU A 54 3.26 -8.69 -0.61
C LEU A 54 2.23 -9.38 -1.52
N LEU A 55 1.59 -10.45 -1.04
CA LEU A 55 0.51 -11.11 -1.74
C LEU A 55 -0.74 -10.22 -1.88
N SER A 56 -1.07 -9.42 -0.85
CA SER A 56 -2.23 -8.51 -0.91
C SER A 56 -2.03 -7.39 -1.93
N VAL A 57 -0.79 -6.96 -2.18
CA VAL A 57 -0.43 -6.00 -3.23
C VAL A 57 -0.86 -6.47 -4.61
N ILE A 58 -0.86 -7.79 -4.87
CA ILE A 58 -1.27 -8.36 -6.16
C ILE A 58 -2.75 -8.77 -6.14
N LEU A 59 -3.22 -9.37 -5.04
CA LEU A 59 -4.58 -9.89 -4.95
C LEU A 59 -5.64 -8.80 -4.87
N LEU A 60 -5.40 -7.68 -4.19
CA LEU A 60 -6.41 -6.62 -4.02
C LEU A 60 -6.68 -5.78 -5.29
N PRO A 61 -5.69 -5.44 -6.14
CA PRO A 61 -5.95 -4.82 -7.43
C PRO A 61 -6.71 -5.71 -8.42
N LEU A 62 -6.57 -7.04 -8.32
CA LEU A 62 -7.11 -7.96 -9.33
C LEU A 62 -8.66 -7.88 -9.43
N PRO A 63 -9.45 -7.94 -8.34
CA PRO A 63 -10.89 -7.68 -8.39
C PRO A 63 -11.25 -6.30 -8.96
N ILE A 64 -10.44 -5.27 -8.67
CA ILE A 64 -10.66 -3.92 -9.20
C ILE A 64 -10.51 -3.92 -10.72
N PHE A 65 -9.48 -4.59 -11.24
CA PHE A 65 -9.29 -4.76 -12.68
C PHE A 65 -10.45 -5.53 -13.32
N LEU A 66 -10.83 -6.67 -12.74
CA LEU A 66 -11.91 -7.52 -13.25
C LEU A 66 -13.28 -6.81 -13.25
N TYR A 67 -13.52 -5.91 -12.30
CA TYR A 67 -14.76 -5.12 -12.24
C TYR A 67 -14.74 -3.94 -13.21
N THR A 68 -13.67 -3.13 -13.16
CA THR A 68 -13.62 -1.85 -13.91
C THR A 68 -13.22 -2.01 -15.37
N HIS A 69 -12.55 -3.12 -15.73
CA HIS A 69 -11.96 -3.35 -17.05
C HIS A 69 -11.01 -2.20 -17.51
N SER A 70 -10.51 -1.40 -16.56
CA SER A 70 -9.66 -0.23 -16.84
C SER A 70 -8.23 -0.50 -16.38
N PRO A 71 -7.27 -0.68 -17.31
CA PRO A 71 -5.87 -0.88 -16.97
C PRO A 71 -5.30 0.26 -16.12
N SER A 72 -5.70 1.51 -16.39
CA SER A 72 -5.25 2.67 -15.64
C SER A 72 -5.69 2.63 -14.18
N ILE A 73 -6.96 2.27 -13.91
CA ILE A 73 -7.47 2.16 -12.53
C ILE A 73 -6.76 1.03 -11.79
N ALA A 74 -6.55 -0.11 -12.46
CA ALA A 74 -5.84 -1.25 -11.89
C ALA A 74 -4.38 -0.93 -11.55
N LEU A 75 -3.68 -0.20 -12.42
CA LEU A 75 -2.31 0.26 -12.16
C LEU A 75 -2.27 1.25 -10.99
N ILE A 76 -3.20 2.21 -10.93
CA ILE A 76 -3.31 3.13 -9.80
C ILE A 76 -3.51 2.35 -8.49
N ALA A 77 -4.42 1.37 -8.49
CA ALA A 77 -4.64 0.52 -7.32
C ALA A 77 -3.38 -0.25 -6.94
N PHE A 78 -2.72 -0.91 -7.90
CA PHE A 78 -1.49 -1.65 -7.67
C PHE A 78 -0.40 -0.80 -7.04
N PHE A 79 -0.10 0.38 -7.61
CA PHE A 79 0.94 1.25 -7.06
C PHE A 79 0.53 1.88 -5.71
N ALA A 80 -0.75 2.18 -5.49
CA ALA A 80 -1.25 2.63 -4.19
C ALA A 80 -1.09 1.55 -3.12
N PHE A 81 -1.39 0.29 -3.43
CA PHE A 81 -1.22 -0.83 -2.52
C PHE A 81 0.26 -1.18 -2.29
N LEU A 82 1.09 -1.08 -3.32
CA LEU A 82 2.53 -1.29 -3.21
C LEU A 82 3.18 -0.21 -2.34
N SER A 83 2.84 1.07 -2.57
CA SER A 83 3.35 2.17 -1.76
C SER A 83 2.88 2.06 -0.31
N HIS A 84 1.63 1.65 -0.06
CA HIS A 84 1.16 1.35 1.28
C HIS A 84 2.02 0.27 1.97
N TRP A 85 2.22 -0.87 1.31
CA TRP A 85 3.00 -1.98 1.86
C TRP A 85 4.46 -1.57 2.12
N LEU A 86 5.08 -0.81 1.20
CA LEU A 86 6.43 -0.29 1.38
C LEU A 86 6.52 0.65 2.58
N LEU A 87 5.57 1.58 2.73
CA LEU A 87 5.53 2.48 3.88
C LEU A 87 5.43 1.70 5.19
N ASP A 88 4.60 0.65 5.25
CA ASP A 88 4.52 -0.17 6.44
C ASP A 88 5.77 -1.04 6.66
N ALA A 89 6.51 -1.41 5.63
CA ALA A 89 7.80 -2.09 5.74
C ALA A 89 8.89 -1.22 6.40
N MET A 90 8.75 0.11 6.35
CA MET A 90 9.69 1.05 6.98
C MET A 90 9.38 1.34 8.45
N ASN A 91 8.18 0.97 8.89
CA ASN A 91 7.73 1.12 10.27
C ASN A 91 8.38 0.03 11.15
N PRO A 92 8.77 0.32 12.41
CA PRO A 92 9.28 -0.68 13.36
C PRO A 92 8.41 -1.93 13.49
N SER A 93 7.11 -1.85 13.21
CA SER A 93 6.23 -3.02 13.20
C SER A 93 6.57 -4.02 12.10
N GLY A 94 7.10 -3.56 10.97
CA GLY A 94 7.31 -4.34 9.76
C GLY A 94 6.03 -4.82 9.07
N VAL A 95 6.24 -5.60 8.02
CA VAL A 95 5.19 -6.21 7.18
C VAL A 95 5.46 -7.70 6.97
N MET A 96 4.45 -8.40 6.44
CA MET A 96 4.56 -9.78 6.02
C MET A 96 4.96 -9.84 4.53
N LEU A 97 5.87 -10.76 4.17
CA LEU A 97 6.22 -11.01 2.78
C LEU A 97 5.28 -12.05 2.16
N PHE A 98 5.33 -13.28 2.67
CA PHE A 98 4.63 -14.42 2.11
C PHE A 98 3.71 -15.07 3.12
N PRO A 99 2.61 -15.71 2.67
CA PRO A 99 1.77 -16.48 3.55
C PRO A 99 2.56 -17.59 4.24
N SER A 100 2.33 -17.76 5.54
CA SER A 100 2.79 -18.93 6.28
C SER A 100 2.18 -20.21 5.69
N LYS A 101 2.82 -21.36 5.92
CA LYS A 101 2.37 -22.68 5.43
C LYS A 101 0.89 -23.00 5.69
N LYS A 102 0.27 -22.38 6.70
CA LYS A 102 -1.17 -22.46 6.97
C LYS A 102 -1.84 -21.11 6.75
N ILE A 103 -3.00 -21.12 6.09
CA ILE A 103 -3.86 -19.94 5.90
C ILE A 103 -4.33 -19.38 7.25
N THR A 104 -4.61 -20.24 8.23
CA THR A 104 -4.99 -19.78 9.58
C THR A 104 -3.92 -18.94 10.24
N ASP A 105 -2.65 -19.29 10.03
CA ASP A 105 -1.51 -18.53 10.57
C ASP A 105 -1.32 -17.22 9.79
N PHE A 106 -1.60 -17.21 8.49
CA PHE A 106 -1.61 -15.99 7.68
C PHE A 106 -2.67 -14.98 8.16
N LEU A 107 -3.83 -15.49 8.58
CA LEU A 107 -4.96 -14.68 9.06
C LEU A 107 -4.82 -14.26 10.53
N LYS A 108 -4.27 -15.11 11.40
CA LYS A 108 -4.33 -14.92 12.86
C LYS A 108 -2.97 -14.86 13.57
N ASN A 109 -1.94 -15.52 13.05
CA ASN A 109 -0.61 -15.63 13.68
C ASN A 109 0.50 -15.12 12.75
N HIS A 110 0.26 -13.98 12.11
CA HIS A 110 1.13 -13.46 11.06
C HIS A 110 2.41 -12.90 11.65
N ARG A 111 3.54 -13.47 11.23
CA ARG A 111 4.88 -12.97 11.55
C ARG A 111 5.18 -11.76 10.67
N ARG A 112 5.65 -10.67 11.29
CA ARG A 112 6.09 -9.45 10.59
C ARG A 112 7.60 -9.52 10.41
N GLU A 113 7.99 -10.23 9.36
CA GLU A 113 9.37 -10.67 9.13
C GLU A 113 10.20 -9.64 8.36
N PHE A 114 9.54 -8.76 7.61
CA PHE A 114 10.23 -7.83 6.73
C PHE A 114 10.18 -6.40 7.24
N ARG A 115 11.36 -5.80 7.35
CA ARG A 115 11.59 -4.43 7.77
C ARG A 115 12.70 -3.85 6.92
N LEU A 116 12.42 -2.74 6.24
CA LEU A 116 13.42 -1.96 5.51
C LEU A 116 14.10 -0.95 6.42
N ALA A 117 13.37 -0.42 7.40
CA ALA A 117 13.87 0.56 8.35
C ALA A 117 13.09 0.46 9.68
N SER A 118 13.45 1.29 10.65
CA SER A 118 12.78 1.37 11.97
C SER A 118 12.40 2.82 12.28
N ILE A 119 11.70 3.46 11.35
CA ILE A 119 11.37 4.89 11.42
C ILE A 119 10.10 5.09 12.24
N SER A 120 10.17 5.96 13.23
CA SER A 120 9.02 6.26 14.07
C SER A 120 7.88 6.87 13.26
N TYR A 121 6.66 6.45 13.58
CA TYR A 121 5.42 6.93 12.97
C TYR A 121 5.15 8.42 13.22
N ASP A 122 5.80 9.03 14.22
CA ASP A 122 5.60 10.43 14.59
C ASP A 122 6.48 11.43 13.81
N ASP A 123 7.47 10.95 13.05
CA ASP A 123 8.32 11.81 12.24
C ASP A 123 7.65 12.17 10.91
N GLN A 124 6.98 13.32 10.89
CA GLN A 124 6.25 13.82 9.71
C GLN A 124 7.17 14.12 8.52
N ILE A 125 8.40 14.58 8.79
CA ILE A 125 9.36 14.94 7.75
C ILE A 125 9.89 13.67 7.09
N ALA A 126 10.26 12.66 7.88
CA ALA A 126 10.66 11.36 7.36
C ALA A 126 9.53 10.75 6.51
N ASN A 127 8.29 10.73 7.02
CA ASN A 127 7.13 10.19 6.30
C ASN A 127 6.88 10.89 4.94
N LEU A 128 7.07 12.21 4.87
CA LEU A 128 6.96 12.97 3.62
C LEU A 128 8.09 12.64 2.64
N LEU A 129 9.33 12.63 3.11
CA LEU A 129 10.51 12.31 2.30
C LEU A 129 10.44 10.89 1.72
N PHE A 130 9.88 9.93 2.45
CA PHE A 130 9.68 8.57 1.92
C PHE A 130 8.56 8.47 0.92
N SER A 131 7.45 9.19 1.14
CA SER A 131 6.39 9.28 0.13
C SER A 131 6.96 9.81 -1.19
N LEU A 132 7.89 10.76 -1.13
CA LEU A 132 8.62 11.29 -2.29
C LEU A 132 9.67 10.31 -2.86
N THR A 133 10.35 9.52 -2.02
CA THR A 133 11.35 8.55 -2.49
C THR A 133 10.68 7.36 -3.17
N ILE A 134 9.58 6.86 -2.61
CA ILE A 134 8.72 5.85 -3.25
C ILE A 134 8.18 6.39 -4.57
N LEU A 135 7.79 7.67 -4.61
CA LEU A 135 7.39 8.34 -5.85
C LEU A 135 8.49 8.32 -6.92
N VAL A 136 9.74 8.67 -6.57
CA VAL A 136 10.87 8.60 -7.52
C VAL A 136 11.12 7.17 -7.99
N GLY A 137 11.09 6.19 -7.08
CA GLY A 137 11.28 4.78 -7.42
C GLY A 137 10.22 4.24 -8.39
N ILE A 138 8.94 4.54 -8.13
CA ILE A 138 7.83 4.16 -9.02
C ILE A 138 7.96 4.84 -10.39
N SER A 139 8.34 6.12 -10.42
CA SER A 139 8.53 6.86 -11.67
C SER A 139 9.61 6.22 -12.56
N LEU A 140 10.70 5.72 -11.97
CA LEU A 140 11.76 5.03 -12.69
C LEU A 140 11.30 3.68 -13.27
N CYS A 141 10.31 3.02 -12.67
CA CYS A 141 9.78 1.74 -13.17
C CYS A 141 8.76 1.88 -14.32
N ILE A 142 8.17 3.07 -14.52
CA ILE A 142 7.13 3.36 -15.53
C ILE A 142 7.67 4.20 -16.70
N SER A 143 8.94 4.60 -16.63
CA SER A 143 9.66 5.33 -17.70
C SER A 143 10.26 4.36 -18.70
#